data_AF-A0A2T4YWK3-F1
#
_entry.id   AF-A0A2T4YWK3-F1
#
_cell.length_a   1.000
_cell.length_b   1.000
_cell.length_c   1.000
_cell.angle_alpha   90.00
_cell.angle_beta   90.00
_cell.angle_gamma   90.00
#
_symmetry.space_group_name_H-M   'P 1'
#
loop_
_entity.id
_entity.type
_entity.pdbx_description
1 polymer ?
#
loop_
_entity_poly.entity_id
_entity_poly.type
_entity_poly.pdbx_seq_one_letter_code
_entity_poly.pdbx_strand_id
1 'polypeptide(L)'
;METTRQINGSTRTPIPQGWPSNDNRHKPLSMGRSVFPDDAVARVDKPSRAVTTSGMARTKGWRLVFERRTAPFIEPLMGYTGGDDTLTQVELSFPRLESAIRYAERQGLPYVVQQPSRQSRSSRRGRVSETPARNGGSTQAFSDATLDRLGLSDLQDSYGYALDGAANRNDPSGPESWSTPMGVVGDPTLTLDAKRSILMNWAWTEYLIDQATNEGMPENSRPSRLDEVEKALLALENETAPGCGDSGARKAA
;
A
#
# COMPACT_ATOMS: atom_id res chain seq x y z
N MET A 1 73.63 -6.05 20.45
CA MET A 1 73.42 -5.14 19.31
C MET A 1 71.95 -5.20 18.95
N GLU A 2 71.32 -4.04 18.91
CA GLU A 2 69.94 -3.76 18.47
C GLU A 2 69.66 -4.43 17.10
N THR A 3 68.44 -4.76 16.69
CA THR A 3 67.37 -3.80 16.38
C THR A 3 66.04 -4.52 16.08
N THR A 4 64.96 -3.79 16.31
CA THR A 4 63.52 -4.03 16.09
C THR A 4 63.08 -4.31 14.64
N ARG A 5 61.87 -4.88 14.46
CA ARG A 5 60.77 -4.51 13.49
C ARG A 5 59.63 -5.55 13.54
N GLN A 6 58.45 -5.26 14.11
CA GLN A 6 57.25 -4.62 13.53
C GLN A 6 56.47 -5.42 12.44
N ILE A 7 55.31 -5.93 12.90
CA ILE A 7 53.92 -5.93 12.37
C ILE A 7 53.56 -6.06 10.86
N ASN A 8 52.51 -6.89 10.69
CA ASN A 8 51.37 -6.83 9.76
C ASN A 8 51.57 -6.97 8.24
N GLY A 9 50.86 -7.95 7.68
CA GLY A 9 50.61 -8.05 6.24
C GLY A 9 49.96 -9.37 5.84
N SER A 10 48.82 -9.72 6.43
CA SER A 10 48.00 -10.83 5.94
C SER A 10 47.49 -10.45 4.54
N THR A 11 48.15 -10.98 3.51
CA THR A 11 47.75 -10.77 2.12
C THR A 11 46.50 -11.61 1.87
N ARG A 12 45.35 -11.05 2.25
CA ARG A 12 44.04 -11.53 1.85
C ARG A 12 43.89 -11.21 0.36
N THR A 13 44.21 -12.18 -0.49
CA THR A 13 43.90 -12.13 -1.91
C THR A 13 42.42 -11.76 -2.06
N PRO A 14 42.05 -10.67 -2.76
CA PRO A 14 40.65 -10.38 -3.01
C PRO A 14 40.11 -11.45 -3.95
N ILE A 15 39.18 -12.26 -3.45
CA ILE A 15 38.35 -13.12 -4.29
C ILE A 15 37.60 -12.18 -5.25
N PRO A 16 37.78 -12.28 -6.58
CA PRO A 16 37.02 -11.47 -7.51
C PRO A 16 35.54 -11.83 -7.37
N GLN A 17 34.77 -10.88 -6.84
CA GLN A 17 33.32 -10.89 -6.86
C GLN A 17 32.86 -10.86 -8.32
N GLY A 18 32.08 -11.87 -8.72
CA GLY A 18 31.32 -11.83 -9.98
C GLY A 18 31.71 -12.87 -11.02
N TRP A 19 31.88 -14.13 -10.64
CA TRP A 19 31.71 -15.22 -11.59
C TRP A 19 30.33 -15.85 -11.34
N PRO A 20 29.33 -15.66 -12.21
CA PRO A 20 28.18 -16.54 -12.19
C PRO A 20 28.69 -17.95 -12.53
N SER A 21 28.52 -18.90 -11.61
CA SER A 21 29.00 -20.29 -11.71
C SER A 21 28.36 -21.10 -12.84
N ASN A 22 27.62 -20.46 -13.74
CA ASN A 22 27.05 -21.08 -14.92
C ASN A 22 27.91 -20.71 -16.14
N ASP A 23 28.73 -21.67 -16.57
CA ASP A 23 29.59 -21.57 -17.75
C ASP A 23 28.85 -21.75 -19.09
N ASN A 24 27.56 -21.37 -19.18
CA ASN A 24 26.80 -21.30 -20.43
C ASN A 24 27.28 -20.13 -21.32
N ARG A 25 28.59 -19.90 -21.46
CA ARG A 25 29.20 -19.11 -22.54
C ARG A 25 29.31 -19.91 -23.83
N HIS A 26 28.35 -20.81 -24.09
CA HIS A 26 28.18 -21.32 -25.44
C HIS A 26 27.92 -20.10 -26.34
N LYS A 27 28.85 -19.84 -27.27
CA LYS A 27 28.55 -19.05 -28.46
C LYS A 27 27.21 -19.55 -29.01
N PRO A 28 26.31 -18.68 -29.49
CA PRO A 28 25.18 -19.16 -30.28
C PRO A 28 25.78 -20.09 -31.33
N LEU A 29 25.36 -21.36 -31.36
CA LEU A 29 25.89 -22.31 -32.32
C LEU A 29 25.80 -21.62 -33.68
N SER A 30 26.93 -21.53 -34.39
CA SER A 30 27.06 -20.81 -35.66
C SER A 30 26.13 -21.35 -36.78
N MET A 31 25.25 -22.29 -36.46
CA MET A 31 24.08 -22.70 -37.22
C MET A 31 22.89 -22.62 -36.26
N GLY A 32 21.92 -21.74 -36.53
CA GLY A 32 20.81 -21.36 -35.65
C GLY A 32 19.85 -22.48 -35.26
N ARG A 33 20.32 -23.45 -34.46
CA ARG A 33 19.52 -24.51 -33.86
C ARG A 33 19.53 -24.32 -32.35
N SER A 34 18.37 -23.96 -31.79
CA SER A 34 18.14 -24.00 -30.35
C SER A 34 18.35 -25.43 -29.84
N VAL A 35 18.81 -25.56 -28.58
CA VAL A 35 18.86 -26.87 -27.89
C VAL A 35 17.45 -27.44 -27.70
N PHE A 36 16.46 -26.55 -27.72
CA PHE A 36 15.06 -26.88 -27.59
C PHE A 36 14.39 -27.06 -28.96
N PRO A 37 13.38 -27.93 -29.04
CA PRO A 37 12.50 -28.05 -30.21
C PRO A 37 11.93 -26.68 -30.62
N ASP A 38 11.72 -26.47 -31.92
CA ASP A 38 11.29 -25.18 -32.48
C ASP A 38 9.88 -24.75 -32.02
N ASP A 39 9.06 -25.71 -31.59
CA ASP A 39 7.70 -25.53 -31.08
C ASP A 39 7.63 -25.46 -29.54
N ALA A 40 8.77 -25.44 -28.84
CA ALA A 40 8.81 -25.29 -27.40
C ALA A 40 8.58 -23.84 -26.98
N VAL A 41 7.44 -23.56 -26.33
CA VAL A 41 7.11 -22.24 -25.78
C VAL A 41 7.36 -22.22 -24.28
N ALA A 42 8.06 -21.17 -23.80
CA ALA A 42 8.31 -20.94 -22.39
C ALA A 42 7.27 -19.98 -21.79
N ARG A 43 6.66 -20.33 -20.66
CA ARG A 43 5.80 -19.45 -19.88
C ARG A 43 6.52 -19.00 -18.63
N VAL A 44 6.59 -17.69 -18.43
CA VAL A 44 7.18 -17.07 -17.25
C VAL A 44 6.05 -16.56 -16.35
N ASP A 45 5.88 -17.17 -15.19
CA ASP A 45 4.85 -16.83 -14.22
C ASP A 45 5.41 -16.61 -12.81
N LYS A 46 4.64 -15.88 -12.01
CA LYS A 46 4.87 -15.79 -10.57
C LYS A 46 3.90 -16.74 -9.87
N PRO A 47 4.38 -17.78 -9.15
CA PRO A 47 3.52 -18.73 -8.47
C PRO A 47 2.59 -18.02 -7.48
N SER A 48 1.29 -18.30 -7.61
CA SER A 48 0.27 -17.84 -6.68
C SER A 48 0.39 -18.55 -5.33
N ARG A 49 -0.18 -17.95 -4.28
CA ARG A 49 -0.30 -18.63 -2.99
C ARG A 49 -1.13 -19.89 -3.16
N ALA A 50 -0.71 -21.00 -2.54
CA ALA A 50 -1.54 -22.18 -2.43
C ALA A 50 -2.86 -21.80 -1.74
N VAL A 51 -3.98 -22.25 -2.29
CA VAL A 51 -5.32 -21.91 -1.75
C VAL A 51 -5.49 -22.50 -0.35
N THR A 52 -5.01 -23.73 -0.14
CA THR A 52 -5.17 -24.52 1.09
C THR A 52 -4.17 -24.18 2.18
N THR A 53 -3.09 -23.45 1.88
CA THR A 53 -2.01 -23.17 2.84
C THR A 53 -1.75 -21.68 2.95
N SER A 54 -1.54 -21.20 4.18
CA SER A 54 -1.27 -19.77 4.44
C SER A 54 0.16 -19.34 4.07
N GLY A 55 1.07 -20.30 3.85
CA GLY A 55 2.48 -20.06 3.58
C GLY A 55 2.75 -19.25 2.31
N MET A 56 3.59 -18.22 2.44
CA MET A 56 3.98 -17.31 1.34
C MET A 56 5.43 -17.50 0.88
N ALA A 57 6.16 -18.48 1.42
CA ALA A 57 7.58 -18.66 1.10
C ALA A 57 7.84 -18.91 -0.39
N ARG A 58 6.96 -19.68 -1.05
CA ARG A 58 7.10 -20.09 -2.45
C ARG A 58 6.62 -19.05 -3.48
N THR A 59 6.03 -17.92 -3.05
CA THR A 59 5.43 -16.93 -3.96
C THR A 59 6.36 -15.77 -4.35
N LYS A 60 7.56 -15.70 -3.74
CA LYS A 60 8.50 -14.58 -3.96
C LYS A 60 9.31 -14.70 -5.24
N GLY A 61 9.55 -15.93 -5.71
CA GLY A 61 10.33 -16.20 -6.93
C GLY A 61 9.52 -16.05 -8.21
N TRP A 62 10.22 -15.94 -9.32
CA TRP A 62 9.71 -16.12 -10.68
C TRP A 62 10.00 -17.53 -11.15
N ARG A 63 9.16 -18.05 -12.03
CA ARG A 63 9.30 -19.39 -12.56
C ARG A 63 9.13 -19.40 -14.07
N LEU A 64 9.98 -20.16 -14.74
CA LEU A 64 9.85 -20.48 -16.16
C LEU A 64 9.47 -21.95 -16.29
N VAL A 65 8.33 -22.20 -16.94
CA VAL A 65 7.78 -23.54 -17.23
C VAL A 65 7.57 -23.64 -18.73
N PHE A 66 7.74 -24.83 -19.31
CA PHE A 66 7.43 -25.06 -20.72
C PHE A 66 5.95 -25.41 -20.90
N GLU A 67 5.35 -24.90 -21.98
CA GLU A 67 4.00 -25.31 -22.38
C GLU A 67 4.02 -26.76 -22.86
N ARG A 68 2.96 -27.51 -22.51
CA ARG A 68 2.83 -28.91 -22.90
C ARG A 68 2.54 -28.97 -24.39
N ARG A 69 3.37 -29.69 -25.15
CA ARG A 69 3.23 -29.83 -26.60
C ARG A 69 2.27 -30.96 -26.99
N THR A 70 2.26 -32.04 -26.21
CA THR A 70 1.44 -33.22 -26.47
C THR A 70 0.52 -33.52 -25.28
N ALA A 71 -0.68 -34.01 -25.57
CA ALA A 71 -1.62 -34.45 -24.55
C ALA A 71 -1.15 -35.74 -23.86
N PRO A 72 -1.34 -35.89 -22.55
CA PRO A 72 -1.06 -37.14 -21.87
C PRO A 72 -2.01 -38.25 -22.36
N PHE A 73 -1.51 -39.48 -22.45
CA PHE A 73 -2.30 -40.65 -22.80
C PHE A 73 -2.39 -41.63 -21.63
N ILE A 74 -3.43 -42.46 -21.61
CA ILE A 74 -3.58 -43.53 -20.63
C ILE A 74 -3.02 -44.81 -21.23
N GLU A 75 -2.08 -45.44 -20.53
CA GLU A 75 -1.45 -46.68 -20.95
C GLU A 75 -2.46 -47.86 -20.82
N PRO A 76 -2.60 -48.71 -21.85
CA PRO A 76 -3.69 -49.70 -21.93
C PRO A 76 -3.58 -50.88 -20.96
N LEU A 77 -2.38 -51.24 -20.48
CA LEU A 77 -2.18 -52.41 -19.63
C LEU A 77 -2.45 -52.09 -18.14
N MET A 78 -1.85 -51.02 -17.63
CA MET A 78 -1.82 -50.64 -16.21
C MET A 78 -2.67 -49.41 -15.90
N GLY A 79 -3.12 -48.66 -16.91
CA GLY A 79 -3.91 -47.44 -16.73
C GLY A 79 -3.10 -46.24 -16.24
N TYR A 80 -1.77 -46.26 -16.34
CA TYR A 80 -0.93 -45.14 -15.94
C TYR A 80 -0.98 -44.00 -16.96
N THR A 81 -0.82 -42.77 -16.48
CA THR A 81 -0.72 -41.60 -17.35
C THR A 81 0.70 -41.51 -17.92
N GLY A 82 0.83 -41.72 -19.22
CA GLY A 82 2.06 -41.55 -19.99
C GLY A 82 2.12 -40.19 -20.70
N GLY A 83 3.34 -39.80 -21.07
CA GLY A 83 3.61 -38.61 -21.89
C GLY A 83 4.94 -38.75 -22.63
N ASP A 84 5.02 -38.16 -23.81
CA ASP A 84 6.19 -38.06 -24.68
C ASP A 84 6.98 -36.76 -24.45
N ASP A 85 6.31 -35.70 -23.97
CA ASP A 85 6.92 -34.39 -23.75
C ASP A 85 7.67 -34.30 -22.41
N THR A 86 9.00 -34.39 -22.48
CA THR A 86 9.90 -34.31 -21.32
C THR A 86 10.06 -32.90 -20.76
N LEU A 87 9.80 -31.86 -21.57
CA LEU A 87 9.96 -30.46 -21.13
C LEU A 87 8.92 -30.08 -20.07
N THR A 88 7.80 -30.80 -20.01
CA THR A 88 6.76 -30.63 -18.99
C THR A 88 7.24 -30.90 -17.57
N GLN A 89 8.35 -31.62 -17.41
CA GLN A 89 8.95 -31.94 -16.11
C GLN A 89 9.94 -30.86 -15.64
N VAL A 90 10.34 -29.94 -16.53
CA VAL A 90 11.39 -28.95 -16.25
C VAL A 90 10.77 -27.65 -15.73
N GLU A 91 11.12 -27.30 -14.49
CA GLU A 91 10.73 -26.05 -13.83
C GLU A 91 11.98 -25.28 -13.41
N LEU A 92 12.15 -24.05 -13.91
CA LEU A 92 13.29 -23.21 -13.58
C LEU A 92 12.86 -22.05 -12.68
N SER A 93 13.53 -21.88 -11.55
CA SER A 93 13.26 -20.81 -10.60
C SER A 93 14.26 -19.66 -10.74
N PHE A 94 13.75 -18.43 -10.80
CA PHE A 94 14.53 -17.21 -10.93
C PHE A 94 14.17 -16.19 -9.84
N PRO A 95 15.12 -15.36 -9.40
CA PRO A 95 14.83 -14.30 -8.43
C PRO A 95 14.11 -13.09 -9.03
N ARG A 96 14.31 -12.81 -10.33
CA ARG A 96 13.77 -11.66 -11.05
C ARG A 96 13.19 -12.07 -12.40
N LEU A 97 12.21 -11.31 -12.89
CA LEU A 97 11.60 -11.49 -14.21
C LEU A 97 12.64 -11.35 -15.32
N GLU A 98 13.46 -10.31 -15.27
CA GLU A 98 14.51 -10.05 -16.26
C GLU A 98 15.50 -11.21 -16.39
N SER A 99 15.84 -11.87 -15.27
CA SER A 99 16.71 -13.04 -15.28
C SER A 99 16.11 -14.21 -16.06
N ALA A 100 14.79 -14.41 -15.96
CA ALA A 100 14.07 -15.44 -16.68
C ALA A 100 13.97 -15.12 -18.19
N ILE A 101 13.65 -13.87 -18.53
CA ILE A 101 13.60 -13.41 -19.93
C ILE A 101 14.96 -13.57 -20.60
N ARG A 102 16.02 -13.07 -19.96
CA ARG A 102 17.38 -13.17 -20.48
C ARG A 102 17.83 -14.62 -20.66
N TYR A 103 17.32 -15.55 -19.85
CA TYR A 103 17.58 -16.98 -20.06
C TYR A 103 16.87 -17.48 -21.32
N ALA A 104 15.57 -17.18 -21.48
CA ALA A 104 14.80 -17.55 -22.67
C ALA A 104 15.42 -17.01 -23.97
N GLU A 105 15.79 -15.73 -23.99
CA GLU A 105 16.48 -15.09 -25.11
C GLU A 105 17.82 -15.76 -25.45
N ARG A 106 18.63 -16.09 -24.43
CA ARG A 106 19.91 -16.80 -24.63
C ARG A 106 19.74 -18.20 -25.20
N GLN A 107 18.60 -18.84 -24.97
CA GLN A 107 18.29 -20.17 -25.49
C GLN A 107 17.52 -20.13 -26.83
N GLY A 108 17.13 -18.94 -27.30
CA GLY A 108 16.31 -18.79 -28.49
C GLY A 108 14.89 -19.29 -28.32
N LEU A 109 14.36 -19.29 -27.09
CA LEU A 109 13.02 -19.80 -26.78
C LEU A 109 11.96 -18.71 -26.97
N PRO A 110 10.86 -18.98 -27.70
CA PRO A 110 9.70 -18.11 -27.66
C PRO A 110 9.08 -18.12 -26.25
N TYR A 111 8.74 -16.94 -25.71
CA TYR A 111 8.27 -16.84 -24.33
C TYR A 111 7.02 -15.98 -24.16
N VAL A 112 6.21 -16.32 -23.16
CA VAL A 112 5.01 -15.59 -22.74
C VAL A 112 5.13 -15.21 -21.27
N VAL A 113 4.99 -13.92 -20.94
CA VAL A 113 5.07 -13.42 -19.57
C VAL A 113 3.66 -13.26 -19.00
N GLN A 114 3.36 -13.98 -17.92
CA GLN A 114 2.11 -13.84 -17.19
C GLN A 114 2.30 -12.87 -16.01
N GLN A 115 1.67 -11.70 -16.08
CA GLN A 115 1.70 -10.76 -14.95
C GLN A 115 0.93 -11.34 -13.76
N PRO A 116 1.45 -11.23 -12.53
CA PRO A 116 0.73 -11.68 -11.36
C PRO A 116 -0.56 -10.88 -11.20
N SER A 117 -1.69 -11.58 -11.05
CA SER A 117 -2.93 -10.91 -10.63
C SER A 117 -2.68 -10.27 -9.27
N ARG A 118 -2.68 -8.94 -9.21
CA ARG A 118 -2.61 -8.21 -7.94
C ARG A 118 -3.81 -8.65 -7.14
N GLN A 119 -3.61 -9.52 -6.16
CA GLN A 119 -4.69 -9.90 -5.24
C GLN A 119 -5.09 -8.61 -4.53
N SER A 120 -6.18 -8.02 -5.02
CA SER A 120 -6.91 -6.98 -4.32
C SER A 120 -7.13 -7.54 -2.92
N ARG A 121 -6.45 -6.96 -1.94
CA ARG A 121 -6.82 -7.13 -0.54
C ARG A 121 -8.15 -6.41 -0.43
N SER A 122 -9.22 -7.05 -0.89
CA SER A 122 -10.57 -6.66 -0.57
C SER A 122 -10.64 -6.76 0.95
N SER A 123 -10.48 -5.60 1.59
CA SER A 123 -10.91 -5.39 2.95
C SER A 123 -12.39 -5.75 2.97
N ARG A 124 -12.71 -7.00 3.32
CA ARG A 124 -14.07 -7.37 3.69
C ARG A 124 -14.37 -6.62 4.99
N ARG A 125 -14.78 -5.38 4.86
CA ARG A 125 -15.57 -4.69 5.87
C ARG A 125 -17.02 -4.80 5.42
N GLY A 126 -17.83 -5.39 6.29
CA GLY A 126 -19.28 -5.27 6.40
C GLY A 126 -20.11 -5.17 5.12
N ARG A 127 -20.89 -6.22 4.85
CA ARG A 127 -22.20 -6.06 4.23
C ARG A 127 -23.08 -5.24 5.20
N VAL A 128 -23.48 -4.01 4.85
CA VAL A 128 -24.85 -3.43 4.99
C VAL A 128 -24.97 -2.19 4.06
N SER A 129 -26.00 -2.18 3.21
CA SER A 129 -26.69 -1.11 2.44
C SER A 129 -25.98 0.06 1.71
N GLU A 130 -26.42 0.25 0.46
CA GLU A 130 -26.33 1.35 -0.52
C GLU A 130 -26.03 2.79 -0.03
N THR A 131 -24.92 3.39 -0.52
CA THR A 131 -24.78 4.77 -1.06
C THR A 131 -23.35 5.00 -1.61
N PRO A 132 -23.11 5.93 -2.57
CA PRO A 132 -21.93 5.89 -3.44
C PRO A 132 -20.65 6.44 -2.80
N ALA A 133 -19.53 5.80 -3.15
CA ALA A 133 -18.14 6.29 -3.13
C ALA A 133 -17.64 7.04 -1.86
N ARG A 134 -17.32 6.31 -0.77
CA ARG A 134 -16.52 6.84 0.35
C ARG A 134 -15.10 6.27 0.33
N ASN A 135 -14.17 6.95 -0.34
CA ASN A 135 -12.74 6.63 -0.25
C ASN A 135 -12.03 7.25 0.98
N GLY A 136 -12.79 7.83 1.94
CA GLY A 136 -12.29 8.45 3.18
C GLY A 136 -12.74 7.76 4.48
N GLY A 137 -13.06 6.46 4.45
CA GLY A 137 -13.82 5.79 5.51
C GLY A 137 -13.22 5.76 6.92
N SER A 138 -11.91 6.00 7.10
CA SER A 138 -11.31 6.09 8.45
C SER A 138 -11.55 7.44 9.11
N THR A 139 -11.32 8.54 8.37
CA THR A 139 -11.52 9.90 8.87
C THR A 139 -13.01 10.20 9.05
N GLN A 140 -13.87 9.67 8.17
CA GLN A 140 -15.32 9.78 8.31
C GLN A 140 -15.84 8.98 9.52
N ALA A 141 -15.38 7.75 9.73
CA ALA A 141 -15.81 6.97 10.89
C ALA A 141 -15.36 7.60 12.22
N PHE A 142 -14.17 8.21 12.23
CA PHE A 142 -13.70 9.00 13.35
C PHE A 142 -14.53 10.25 13.56
N SER A 143 -14.90 10.95 12.47
CA SER A 143 -15.71 12.15 12.58
C SER A 143 -17.08 11.88 13.17
N ASP A 144 -17.71 10.81 12.72
CA ASP A 144 -19.03 10.42 13.20
C ASP A 144 -18.97 10.04 14.70
N ALA A 145 -17.92 9.32 15.12
CA ALA A 145 -17.71 8.92 16.51
C ALA A 145 -17.36 10.08 17.47
N THR A 146 -16.61 11.07 16.99
CA THR A 146 -16.26 12.26 17.78
C THR A 146 -17.45 13.19 17.93
N LEU A 147 -18.23 13.40 16.87
CA LEU A 147 -19.46 14.17 16.93
C LEU A 147 -20.51 13.51 17.84
N ASP A 148 -20.64 12.18 17.82
CA ASP A 148 -21.51 11.44 18.73
C ASP A 148 -21.12 11.65 20.21
N ARG A 149 -19.82 11.57 20.51
CA ARG A 149 -19.28 11.84 21.86
C ARG A 149 -19.58 13.27 22.33
N LEU A 150 -19.53 14.24 21.43
CA LEU A 150 -19.79 15.66 21.71
C LEU A 150 -21.30 16.00 21.72
N GLY A 151 -22.19 15.04 21.43
CA GLY A 151 -23.63 15.28 21.32
C GLY A 151 -24.03 16.09 20.07
N LEU A 152 -23.18 16.12 19.04
CA LEU A 152 -23.36 16.83 17.78
C LEU A 152 -23.73 15.87 16.63
N SER A 153 -24.46 14.79 16.93
CA SER A 153 -24.82 13.75 15.96
C SER A 153 -25.59 14.30 14.76
N ASP A 154 -26.42 15.33 14.98
CA ASP A 154 -27.25 15.95 13.93
C ASP A 154 -26.40 16.66 12.85
N LEU A 155 -25.12 16.91 13.13
CA LEU A 155 -24.19 17.58 12.24
C LEU A 155 -23.30 16.61 11.45
N GLN A 156 -23.43 15.29 11.64
CA GLN A 156 -22.62 14.28 10.94
C GLN A 156 -22.64 14.43 9.42
N ASP A 157 -23.82 14.65 8.83
CA ASP A 157 -23.96 14.85 7.38
C ASP A 157 -23.31 16.16 6.90
N SER A 158 -23.39 17.22 7.71
CA SER A 158 -22.80 18.52 7.40
C SER A 158 -21.27 18.46 7.44
N TYR A 159 -20.71 17.78 8.44
CA TYR A 159 -19.26 17.55 8.55
C TYR A 159 -18.76 16.58 7.48
N GLY A 160 -19.55 15.56 7.12
CA GLY A 160 -19.22 14.65 6.02
C GLY A 160 -19.13 15.38 4.68
N TYR A 161 -20.11 16.24 4.38
CA TYR A 161 -20.09 17.09 3.18
C TYR A 161 -18.93 18.08 3.19
N ALA A 162 -18.66 18.70 4.34
CA ALA A 162 -17.52 19.59 4.52
C ALA A 162 -16.19 18.84 4.26
N LEU A 163 -15.99 17.64 4.82
CA LEU A 163 -14.76 16.87 4.64
C LEU A 163 -14.57 16.36 3.22
N ASP A 164 -15.63 15.89 2.56
CA ASP A 164 -15.57 15.41 1.17
C ASP A 164 -15.22 16.54 0.20
N GLY A 165 -15.78 17.74 0.43
CA GLY A 165 -15.48 18.93 -0.36
C GLY A 165 -14.13 19.59 -0.04
N ALA A 166 -13.45 19.22 1.04
CA ALA A 166 -12.23 19.89 1.51
C ALA A 166 -11.08 19.79 0.49
N ALA A 167 -10.93 18.63 -0.17
CA ALA A 167 -9.94 18.43 -1.22
C ALA A 167 -10.16 19.35 -2.43
N ASN A 168 -11.42 19.68 -2.73
CA ASN A 168 -11.76 20.57 -3.85
C ASN A 168 -11.55 22.05 -3.51
N ARG A 169 -11.65 22.42 -2.23
CA ARG A 169 -11.50 23.79 -1.75
C ARG A 169 -10.05 24.17 -1.40
N ASN A 170 -9.13 23.20 -1.41
CA ASN A 170 -7.75 23.35 -0.95
C ASN A 170 -7.67 23.92 0.48
N ASP A 171 -8.54 23.42 1.36
CA ASP A 171 -8.57 23.86 2.76
C ASP A 171 -7.19 23.57 3.41
N PRO A 172 -6.53 24.56 4.05
CA PRO A 172 -5.21 24.38 4.66
C PRO A 172 -5.25 23.32 5.76
N SER A 173 -4.27 22.42 5.78
CA SER A 173 -4.24 21.32 6.73
C SER A 173 -3.58 21.72 8.06
N GLY A 174 -4.41 21.96 9.08
CA GLY A 174 -4.01 21.84 10.48
C GLY A 174 -3.01 22.89 11.02
N PRO A 175 -2.06 22.47 11.88
CA PRO A 175 -1.32 23.35 12.79
C PRO A 175 -0.24 24.23 12.12
N GLU A 176 0.01 24.06 10.82
CA GLU A 176 1.03 24.85 10.10
C GLU A 176 0.60 26.30 9.87
N SER A 177 -0.71 26.54 9.77
CA SER A 177 -1.27 27.90 9.59
C SER A 177 -1.77 28.51 10.90
N TRP A 178 -2.19 27.68 11.87
CA TRP A 178 -2.72 28.13 13.16
C TRP A 178 -2.04 27.44 14.33
N SER A 179 -1.57 28.23 15.29
CA SER A 179 -0.96 27.69 16.52
C SER A 179 -1.99 27.22 17.55
N THR A 180 -3.25 27.65 17.43
CA THR A 180 -4.35 27.31 18.34
C THR A 180 -5.62 26.94 17.57
N PRO A 181 -6.36 25.89 17.97
CA PRO A 181 -7.63 25.49 17.34
C PRO A 181 -8.69 26.60 17.35
N MET A 182 -8.74 27.40 18.41
CA MET A 182 -9.64 28.57 18.46
C MET A 182 -9.29 29.66 17.45
N GLY A 183 -8.04 29.72 16.96
CA GLY A 183 -7.66 30.66 15.90
C GLY A 183 -8.47 30.46 14.62
N VAL A 184 -8.74 29.19 14.27
CA VAL A 184 -9.53 28.82 13.08
C VAL A 184 -10.98 29.30 13.19
N VAL A 185 -11.55 29.27 14.41
CA VAL A 185 -12.92 29.74 14.67
C VAL A 185 -13.01 31.26 14.51
N GLY A 186 -12.02 32.00 15.03
CA GLY A 186 -11.99 33.46 14.99
C GLY A 186 -11.72 34.09 13.63
N ASP A 187 -11.27 33.31 12.63
CA ASP A 187 -10.94 33.87 11.33
C ASP A 187 -12.17 34.18 10.47
N PRO A 188 -12.33 35.43 10.00
CA PRO A 188 -13.46 35.81 9.17
C PRO A 188 -13.26 35.46 7.69
N THR A 189 -12.06 35.05 7.29
CA THR A 189 -11.72 34.74 5.89
C THR A 189 -12.10 33.32 5.47
N LEU A 190 -12.38 32.44 6.43
CA LEU A 190 -12.75 31.05 6.19
C LEU A 190 -14.26 30.87 6.15
N THR A 191 -14.71 30.03 5.22
CA THR A 191 -16.10 29.55 5.18
C THR A 191 -16.35 28.60 6.34
N LEU A 192 -17.61 28.49 6.76
CA LEU A 192 -18.04 27.60 7.83
C LEU A 192 -17.64 26.13 7.55
N ASP A 193 -17.83 25.67 6.32
CA ASP A 193 -17.44 24.31 5.91
C ASP A 193 -15.92 24.10 5.95
N ALA A 194 -15.14 25.13 5.64
CA ALA A 194 -13.68 25.06 5.78
C ALA A 194 -13.27 25.03 7.26
N LYS A 195 -13.93 25.78 8.15
CA LYS A 195 -13.68 25.71 9.60
C LYS A 195 -13.97 24.31 10.14
N ARG A 196 -15.09 23.71 9.72
CA ARG A 196 -15.48 22.34 10.08
C ARG A 196 -14.45 21.32 9.60
N SER A 197 -14.05 21.36 8.33
CA SER A 197 -13.08 20.40 7.77
C SER A 197 -11.70 20.49 8.43
N ILE A 198 -11.22 21.72 8.70
CA ILE A 198 -9.91 21.98 9.29
C ILE A 198 -9.86 21.51 10.74
N LEU A 199 -10.86 21.88 11.57
CA LEU A 199 -10.93 21.43 12.95
C LEU A 199 -11.04 19.90 13.04
N MET A 200 -11.76 19.27 12.11
CA MET A 200 -11.90 17.82 12.10
C MET A 200 -10.61 17.09 11.72
N ASN A 201 -9.89 17.60 10.73
CA ASN A 201 -8.57 17.08 10.39
C ASN A 201 -7.59 17.26 11.56
N TRP A 202 -7.68 18.40 12.25
CA TRP A 202 -6.86 18.64 13.43
C TRP A 202 -7.18 17.66 14.57
N ALA A 203 -8.47 17.43 14.85
CA ALA A 203 -8.91 16.45 15.84
C ALA A 203 -8.37 15.05 15.51
N TRP A 204 -8.37 14.66 14.23
CA TRP A 204 -7.81 13.39 13.78
C TRP A 204 -6.30 13.30 14.04
N THR A 205 -5.54 14.35 13.72
CA THR A 205 -4.09 14.36 13.97
C THR A 205 -3.74 14.28 15.46
N GLU A 206 -4.44 15.02 16.32
CA GLU A 206 -4.21 15.00 17.77
C GLU A 206 -4.64 13.66 18.40
N TYR A 207 -5.74 13.08 17.90
CA TYR A 207 -6.17 11.74 18.33
C TYR A 207 -5.12 10.66 18.03
N LEU A 208 -4.47 10.71 16.86
CA LEU A 208 -3.40 9.78 16.52
C LEU A 208 -2.19 9.93 17.47
N ILE A 209 -1.87 11.16 17.87
CA ILE A 209 -0.79 11.43 18.85
C ILE A 209 -1.18 10.87 20.23
N ASP A 210 -2.43 11.04 20.65
CA ASP A 210 -2.94 10.50 21.92
C ASP A 210 -2.87 8.96 21.95
N GLN A 211 -3.34 8.31 20.89
CA GLN A 211 -3.26 6.86 20.75
C GLN A 211 -1.81 6.35 20.81
N ALA A 212 -0.89 6.99 20.08
CA ALA A 212 0.53 6.63 20.11
C ALA A 212 1.17 6.82 21.49
N THR A 213 0.75 7.86 22.22
CA THR A 213 1.22 8.13 23.59
C THR A 213 0.75 7.05 24.56
N ASN A 214 -0.52 6.63 24.45
CA ASN A 214 -1.09 5.56 25.28
C ASN A 214 -0.50 4.17 24.96
N GLU A 215 -0.03 3.95 23.72
CA GLU A 215 0.64 2.72 23.27
C GLU A 215 2.15 2.64 23.64
N GLY A 216 2.69 3.66 24.32
CA GLY A 216 4.04 3.62 24.91
C GLY A 216 5.19 4.04 24.00
N MET A 217 4.91 4.71 22.88
CA MET A 217 5.92 5.25 21.95
C MET A 217 5.67 6.76 21.74
N PRO A 218 6.12 7.63 22.66
CA PRO A 218 5.94 9.07 22.50
C PRO A 218 6.93 9.62 21.46
N GLU A 219 6.47 9.91 20.24
CA GLU A 219 7.29 10.64 19.24
C GLU A 219 7.52 12.11 19.68
N ASN A 220 6.60 12.67 20.46
CA ASN A 220 6.59 14.06 20.90
C ASN A 220 6.29 14.07 22.40
N SER A 221 7.18 14.56 23.27
CA SER A 221 6.97 14.61 24.73
C SER A 221 5.89 15.62 25.18
N ARG A 222 4.85 15.83 24.38
CA ARG A 222 3.77 16.79 24.61
C ARG A 222 2.45 16.05 24.85
N PRO A 223 1.61 16.48 25.80
CA PRO A 223 0.26 15.97 25.93
C PRO A 223 -0.58 16.31 24.70
N SER A 224 -1.53 15.44 24.35
CA SER A 224 -2.49 15.65 23.27
C SER A 224 -3.33 16.91 23.51
N ARG A 225 -3.61 17.69 22.47
CA ARG A 225 -4.45 18.91 22.52
C ARG A 225 -5.87 18.66 22.05
N LEU A 226 -6.33 17.42 22.11
CA LEU A 226 -7.66 17.01 21.65
C LEU A 226 -8.77 17.85 22.31
N ASP A 227 -8.65 18.09 23.63
CA ASP A 227 -9.59 18.90 24.41
C ASP A 227 -9.72 20.34 23.89
N GLU A 228 -8.65 20.92 23.33
CA GLU A 228 -8.67 22.26 22.75
C GLU A 228 -9.46 22.29 21.43
N VAL A 229 -9.31 21.24 20.62
CA VAL A 229 -10.02 21.09 19.35
C VAL A 229 -11.49 20.81 19.59
N GLU A 230 -11.83 19.95 20.56
CA GLU A 230 -13.22 19.68 20.95
C GLU A 230 -13.94 20.95 21.43
N LYS A 231 -13.26 21.78 22.24
CA LYS A 231 -13.79 23.11 22.65
C LYS A 231 -13.99 24.03 21.46
N ALA A 232 -13.08 24.04 20.49
CA ALA A 232 -13.20 24.86 19.29
C ALA A 232 -14.38 24.41 18.41
N LEU A 233 -14.61 23.10 18.26
CA LEU A 233 -15.78 22.56 17.55
C LEU A 233 -17.09 22.98 18.22
N LEU A 234 -17.17 22.87 19.55
CA LEU A 234 -18.35 23.33 20.31
C LEU A 234 -18.56 24.85 20.19
N ALA A 235 -17.49 25.64 20.23
CA ALA A 235 -17.56 27.10 20.06
C ALA A 235 -18.04 27.48 18.64
N LEU A 236 -17.52 26.81 17.61
CA LEU A 236 -17.92 27.03 16.22
C LEU A 236 -19.43 26.80 16.05
N GLU A 237 -19.96 25.69 16.53
CA GLU A 237 -21.39 25.40 16.36
C GLU A 237 -22.27 26.35 17.19
N ASN A 238 -21.82 26.79 18.36
CA ASN A 238 -22.51 27.82 19.14
C ASN A 238 -22.53 29.18 18.43
N GLU A 239 -21.47 29.57 17.70
CA GLU A 239 -21.45 30.79 16.88
C GLU A 239 -22.38 30.71 15.67
N THR A 240 -22.59 29.50 15.13
CA THR A 240 -23.52 29.27 14.02
C THR A 240 -24.99 29.22 14.44
N ALA A 241 -25.26 29.26 15.75
CA ALA A 241 -26.58 29.39 16.34
C ALA A 241 -26.87 30.83 16.84
N PRO A 242 -26.75 31.90 16.02
CA PRO A 242 -27.18 33.22 16.45
C PRO A 242 -28.70 33.25 16.56
N GLY A 243 -29.17 33.76 17.70
CA GLY A 243 -30.56 33.74 18.13
C GLY A 243 -31.57 34.26 17.12
N CYS A 244 -32.71 33.57 17.09
CA CYS A 244 -33.98 34.10 16.62
C CYS A 244 -34.33 35.36 17.43
N GLY A 245 -34.15 36.53 16.83
CA GLY A 245 -34.91 37.76 17.07
C GLY A 245 -34.77 38.46 18.43
N ASP A 246 -33.79 39.34 18.57
CA ASP A 246 -33.98 40.60 19.31
C ASP A 246 -33.70 41.79 18.39
N SER A 247 -34.76 42.37 17.84
CA SER A 247 -34.76 43.72 17.26
C SER A 247 -36.07 44.42 17.61
N GLY A 248 -36.35 44.52 18.91
CA GLY A 248 -37.44 45.33 19.47
C GLY A 248 -37.00 46.72 19.93
N ALA A 249 -36.15 47.42 19.18
CA ALA A 249 -35.72 48.77 19.53
C ALA A 249 -36.73 49.84 19.03
N ARG A 250 -37.56 50.30 19.95
CA ARG A 250 -37.97 51.70 20.19
C ARG A 250 -38.07 52.62 18.94
N LYS A 251 -39.29 53.00 18.59
CA LYS A 251 -39.57 54.33 18.04
C LYS A 251 -40.77 54.95 18.73
N ALA A 252 -40.50 55.91 19.61
CA ALA A 252 -41.47 56.86 20.10
C ALA A 252 -41.52 58.06 19.14
N ALA A 253 -42.72 58.42 18.70
CA ALA A 253 -43.18 59.77 18.39
C ALA A 253 -44.69 59.69 18.13
#